data_AF-A0A1C0VE07-F1
#
_entry.id   AF-A0A1C0VE07-F1
#
_cell.length_a   1.000
_cell.length_b   1.000
_cell.length_c   1.000
_cell.angle_alpha   90.00
_cell.angle_beta   90.00
_cell.angle_gamma   90.00
#
_symmetry.space_group_name_H-M   'P 1'
#
loop_
_entity.id
_entity.type
_entity.pdbx_description
1 polymer ?
#
loop_
_entity_poly.entity_id
_entity_poly.type
_entity_poly.pdbx_seq_one_letter_code
_entity_poly.pdbx_strand_id
1 'polypeptide(L)'
;MLAKKAINRISNLFSLYPWLIVIIFSILGFIGILNHSMWRDELNPWLIVRDSESFTDLIANIKYEGHPVLWYFSLAFLRKIADNPLIMQLFHLSITITAILIFYLYSPFKYKHKLLFIFGYFPFYEYFLISRNYAFSLLFIFAFCAVFPSRKTTYLYLSSFIGLLANSSAYGLLVSFALSLTLLFEFCFDSEHRKNYFGQSKQYDLILSFLIVVFSLILSVYIITPPANSYLHGGLNHGWSTNLDVFNLLKSINRLFASYLLIIPKKRLLDLFICTIISILIFSLYLMKFSRKPVVLFMYTVVNFILLAFTYLRFTGNHRHFGHFYLVFIAALWLEGYYQNSLVSENKLSPTPKLFNLAQKWHYVVFTLILSAQLFGGIYGFARDLIIPFSASRETAHYIQHNQLNDEFIIASRDANMAALSGYLNRKFYYPERQMMGSFTLFKQGRQDVDQPEILRQVHALFQSQAIESRILLILNKELNFNRNDLNIVPIKSFKRAWVDTERYYLYWVNKTGN
;
A
#
# COMPACT_ATOMS: atom_id res chain seq x y z
N MET A 1 24.83 -3.96 -36.21
CA MET A 1 26.02 -3.53 -35.43
C MET A 1 25.80 -2.20 -34.68
N LEU A 2 25.20 -1.18 -35.31
CA LEU A 2 24.92 0.13 -34.70
C LEU A 2 23.97 0.08 -33.48
N ALA A 3 22.87 -0.67 -33.57
CA ALA A 3 21.93 -0.84 -32.44
C ALA A 3 22.61 -1.45 -31.21
N LYS A 4 23.47 -2.46 -31.40
CA LYS A 4 24.23 -3.09 -30.30
C LYS A 4 25.24 -2.12 -29.66
N LYS A 5 25.86 -1.25 -30.46
CA LYS A 5 26.80 -0.22 -30.00
C LYS A 5 26.07 0.91 -29.25
N ALA A 6 24.88 1.29 -29.70
CA ALA A 6 24.02 2.28 -29.03
C ALA A 6 23.48 1.74 -27.69
N ILE A 7 22.96 0.51 -27.66
CA ILE A 7 22.50 -0.16 -26.43
C ILE A 7 23.65 -0.26 -25.41
N ASN A 8 24.86 -0.64 -25.84
CA ASN A 8 26.02 -0.72 -24.96
C ASN A 8 26.48 0.64 -24.42
N ARG A 9 26.37 1.72 -25.21
CA ARG A 9 26.67 3.09 -24.75
C ARG A 9 25.65 3.58 -23.72
N ILE A 10 24.36 3.36 -23.98
CA ILE A 10 23.27 3.72 -23.05
C ILE A 10 23.42 2.95 -21.73
N SER A 11 23.75 1.67 -21.78
CA SER A 11 23.98 0.90 -20.56
C SER A 11 25.17 1.39 -19.73
N ASN A 12 26.26 1.79 -20.39
CA ASN A 12 27.44 2.32 -19.69
C ASN A 12 27.13 3.67 -19.04
N LEU A 13 26.35 4.53 -19.72
CA LEU A 13 25.92 5.82 -19.18
C LEU A 13 25.15 5.65 -17.86
N PHE A 14 24.12 4.80 -17.83
CA PHE A 14 23.33 4.61 -16.61
C PHE A 14 24.12 3.93 -15.50
N SER A 15 25.06 3.04 -15.83
CA SER A 15 25.95 2.45 -14.84
C SER A 15 26.93 3.46 -14.23
N LEU A 16 27.35 4.48 -14.99
CA LEU A 16 28.33 5.49 -14.56
C LEU A 16 27.69 6.71 -13.89
N TYR A 17 26.43 7.03 -14.23
CA TYR A 17 25.73 8.23 -13.77
C TYR A 17 24.43 7.88 -13.03
N PRO A 18 24.52 7.42 -11.75
CA PRO A 18 23.35 7.06 -10.94
C PRO A 18 22.31 8.18 -10.84
N TRP A 19 22.78 9.42 -10.78
CA TRP A 19 21.93 10.61 -10.66
C TRP A 19 21.01 10.81 -11.87
N LEU A 20 21.42 10.42 -13.08
CA LEU A 20 20.59 10.60 -14.27
C LEU A 20 19.29 9.79 -14.18
N ILE A 21 19.37 8.54 -13.72
CA ILE A 21 18.19 7.68 -13.54
C ILE A 21 17.28 8.22 -12.45
N VAL A 22 17.85 8.65 -11.32
CA VAL A 22 17.07 9.23 -10.22
C VAL A 22 16.39 10.52 -10.67
N ILE A 23 17.07 11.38 -11.42
CA ILE A 23 16.48 12.61 -11.98
C ILE A 23 15.34 12.29 -12.94
N ILE A 24 15.52 11.35 -13.87
CA ILE A 24 14.45 10.92 -14.78
C ILE A 24 13.26 10.38 -13.99
N PHE A 25 13.51 9.51 -13.02
CA PHE A 25 12.46 8.94 -12.17
C PHE A 25 11.71 10.03 -11.40
N SER A 26 12.42 11.01 -10.83
CA SER A 26 11.82 12.16 -10.13
C SER A 26 10.99 13.05 -11.04
N ILE A 27 11.48 13.37 -12.25
CA ILE A 27 10.74 14.19 -13.23
C ILE A 27 9.46 13.48 -13.65
N LEU A 28 9.55 12.17 -13.97
CA LEU A 28 8.37 11.38 -14.32
C LEU A 28 7.38 11.36 -13.16
N GLY A 29 7.85 11.12 -11.94
CA GLY A 29 7.00 11.16 -10.75
C GLY A 29 6.30 12.50 -10.55
N PHE A 30 7.01 13.61 -10.72
CA PHE A 30 6.45 14.94 -10.62
C PHE A 30 5.34 15.18 -11.66
N ILE A 31 5.58 14.81 -12.92
CA ILE A 31 4.55 14.84 -13.99
C ILE A 31 3.36 13.96 -13.61
N GLY A 32 3.63 12.77 -13.09
CA GLY A 32 2.62 11.81 -12.66
C GLY A 32 1.72 12.36 -11.57
N ILE A 33 2.26 12.94 -10.49
CA ILE A 33 1.44 13.46 -9.39
C ILE A 33 0.60 14.68 -9.78
N LEU A 34 1.11 15.54 -10.68
CA LEU A 34 0.33 16.68 -11.19
C LEU A 34 -0.90 16.19 -11.97
N ASN A 35 -0.77 15.08 -12.69
CA ASN A 35 -1.89 14.46 -13.40
C ASN A 35 -2.73 13.52 -12.52
N HIS A 36 -2.18 12.94 -11.44
CA HIS A 36 -2.89 11.94 -10.63
C HIS A 36 -4.11 12.54 -9.91
N SER A 37 -5.24 11.83 -9.96
CA SER A 37 -6.51 12.28 -9.35
C SER A 37 -6.73 11.54 -8.04
N MET A 38 -6.53 12.22 -6.91
CA MET A 38 -6.59 11.55 -5.63
C MET A 38 -7.98 10.96 -5.38
N TRP A 39 -7.99 9.70 -4.96
CA TRP A 39 -9.22 8.98 -4.64
C TRP A 39 -9.41 8.84 -3.14
N ARG A 40 -10.53 8.22 -2.74
CA ARG A 40 -10.96 8.14 -1.34
C ARG A 40 -9.90 7.61 -0.38
N ASP A 41 -9.10 6.61 -0.77
CA ASP A 41 -8.11 6.00 0.13
C ASP A 41 -6.91 6.93 0.38
N GLU A 42 -6.69 7.95 -0.45
CA GLU A 42 -5.66 8.98 -0.22
C GLU A 42 -6.22 10.14 0.60
N LEU A 43 -7.45 10.57 0.28
CA LEU A 43 -8.05 11.75 0.91
C LEU A 43 -8.74 11.45 2.24
N ASN A 44 -9.18 10.22 2.51
CA ASN A 44 -9.76 9.85 3.80
C ASN A 44 -8.75 10.03 4.96
N PRO A 45 -7.49 9.55 4.88
CA PRO A 45 -6.47 9.86 5.90
C PRO A 45 -6.17 11.35 6.05
N TRP A 46 -6.13 12.09 4.94
CA TRP A 46 -5.95 13.55 4.98
C TRP A 46 -7.08 14.23 5.75
N LEU A 47 -8.33 13.83 5.48
CA LEU A 47 -9.51 14.40 6.11
C LEU A 47 -9.64 14.01 7.59
N ILE A 48 -9.25 12.80 7.97
CA ILE A 48 -9.14 12.41 9.38
C ILE A 48 -8.21 13.36 10.12
N VAL A 49 -7.03 13.65 9.55
CA VAL A 49 -6.07 14.59 10.15
C VAL A 49 -6.60 16.02 10.15
N ARG A 50 -7.28 16.44 9.08
CA ARG A 50 -7.82 17.80 8.94
C ARG A 50 -8.90 18.08 9.98
N ASP A 51 -9.79 17.13 10.18
CA ASP A 51 -11.02 17.31 10.96
C ASP A 51 -10.97 16.70 12.36
N SER A 52 -9.81 16.18 12.79
CA SER A 52 -9.59 15.79 14.19
C SER A 52 -9.27 17.03 15.03
N GLU A 53 -10.04 17.27 16.08
CA GLU A 53 -9.96 18.51 16.89
C GLU A 53 -8.79 18.51 17.88
N SER A 54 -8.29 17.32 18.23
CA SER A 54 -7.19 17.14 19.18
C SER A 54 -6.34 15.92 18.82
N PHE A 55 -5.18 15.78 19.46
CA PHE A 55 -4.35 14.59 19.32
C PHE A 55 -5.09 13.32 19.77
N THR A 56 -5.86 13.40 20.85
CA THR A 56 -6.66 12.27 21.35
C THR A 56 -7.74 11.86 20.35
N ASP A 57 -8.41 12.85 19.75
CA ASP A 57 -9.43 12.62 18.72
C ASP A 57 -8.79 11.99 17.46
N LEU A 58 -7.62 12.47 17.05
CA LEU A 58 -6.85 11.88 15.95
C LEU A 58 -6.54 10.40 16.22
N ILE A 59 -6.01 10.05 17.40
CA ILE A 59 -5.73 8.66 17.77
C ILE A 59 -7.01 7.83 17.80
N ALA A 60 -8.12 8.38 18.31
CA ALA A 60 -9.41 7.69 18.34
C ALA A 60 -9.92 7.38 16.92
N ASN A 61 -9.77 8.32 15.97
CA ASN A 61 -10.19 8.16 14.58
C ASN A 61 -9.29 7.16 13.82
N ILE A 62 -7.96 7.21 14.00
CA ILE A 62 -7.01 6.30 13.34
C ILE A 62 -7.29 4.82 13.65
N LYS A 63 -7.72 4.50 14.88
CA LYS A 63 -8.01 3.13 15.30
C LYS A 63 -9.10 2.44 14.46
N TYR A 64 -9.96 3.20 13.77
CA TYR A 64 -10.97 2.63 12.87
C TYR A 64 -10.44 2.35 11.45
N GLU A 65 -9.26 2.84 11.08
CA GLU A 65 -8.67 2.65 9.74
C GLU A 65 -7.82 1.37 9.65
N GLY A 66 -7.38 0.80 10.78
CA GLY A 66 -6.53 -0.39 10.80
C GLY A 66 -5.12 -0.13 10.25
N HIS A 67 -4.60 1.09 10.41
CA HIS A 67 -3.26 1.51 10.00
C HIS A 67 -2.51 2.09 11.20
N PRO A 68 -1.18 1.86 11.35
CA PRO A 68 -0.42 2.46 12.43
C PRO A 68 -0.13 3.95 12.19
N VAL A 69 0.46 4.60 13.19
CA VAL A 69 0.48 6.07 13.33
C VAL A 69 1.36 6.84 12.34
N LEU A 70 2.38 6.22 11.74
CA LEU A 70 3.45 6.98 11.08
C LEU A 70 2.93 7.85 9.94
N TRP A 71 2.00 7.33 9.12
CA TRP A 71 1.40 8.08 8.02
C TRP A 71 0.60 9.27 8.54
N TYR A 72 -0.30 9.07 9.50
CA TYR A 72 -1.15 10.13 10.04
C TYR A 72 -0.36 11.21 10.76
N PHE A 73 0.70 10.85 11.50
CA PHE A 73 1.56 11.83 12.15
C PHE A 73 2.36 12.65 11.14
N SER A 74 2.80 12.02 10.06
CA SER A 74 3.44 12.73 8.95
C SER A 74 2.46 13.72 8.32
N LEU A 75 1.23 13.30 8.02
CA LEU A 75 0.20 14.19 7.48
C LEU A 75 -0.16 15.33 8.45
N ALA A 76 -0.27 15.06 9.75
CA ALA A 76 -0.57 16.07 10.77
C ALA A 76 0.55 17.13 10.87
N PHE A 77 1.80 16.71 10.69
CA PHE A 77 2.92 17.65 10.60
C PHE A 77 2.88 18.46 9.29
N LEU A 78 2.68 17.81 8.14
CA LEU A 78 2.65 18.50 6.84
C LEU A 78 1.51 19.51 6.73
N ARG A 79 0.36 19.24 7.36
CA ARG A 79 -0.76 20.18 7.38
C ARG A 79 -0.42 21.51 8.07
N LYS A 80 0.53 21.50 9.02
CA LYS A 80 1.04 22.75 9.63
C LYS A 80 1.85 23.60 8.65
N ILE A 81 2.36 23.00 7.56
CA ILE A 81 3.12 23.68 6.51
C ILE A 81 2.17 24.18 5.42
N ALA A 82 1.24 23.33 4.97
CA ALA A 82 0.25 23.69 3.96
C ALA A 82 -1.06 22.90 4.15
N ASP A 83 -2.20 23.60 4.14
CA ASP A 83 -3.55 23.00 4.23
C ASP A 83 -4.09 22.59 2.85
N ASN A 84 -3.27 21.85 2.09
CA ASN A 84 -3.63 21.34 0.76
C ASN A 84 -3.06 19.92 0.56
N PRO A 85 -3.87 18.92 0.17
CA PRO A 85 -3.41 17.55 -0.10
C PRO A 85 -2.23 17.42 -1.08
N LEU A 86 -1.91 18.42 -1.90
CA LEU A 86 -0.72 18.42 -2.75
C LEU A 86 0.58 18.23 -1.93
N ILE A 87 0.66 18.76 -0.71
CA ILE A 87 1.83 18.57 0.15
C ILE A 87 2.04 17.10 0.52
N MET A 88 0.95 16.34 0.66
CA MET A 88 0.98 14.90 0.90
C MET A 88 1.55 14.16 -0.32
N GLN A 89 1.15 14.52 -1.55
CA GLN A 89 1.69 13.91 -2.77
C GLN A 89 3.20 14.19 -2.91
N LEU A 90 3.64 15.42 -2.66
CA LEU A 90 5.06 15.81 -2.71
C LEU A 90 5.90 15.06 -1.65
N PHE A 91 5.36 14.89 -0.44
CA PHE A 91 6.01 14.11 0.61
C PHE A 91 6.07 12.62 0.25
N HIS A 92 4.99 12.05 -0.27
CA HIS A 92 4.99 10.67 -0.75
C HIS A 92 6.01 10.44 -1.87
N LEU A 93 6.08 11.38 -2.83
CA LEU A 93 7.05 11.38 -3.91
C LEU A 93 8.49 11.34 -3.37
N SER A 94 8.81 12.16 -2.35
CA SER A 94 10.15 12.22 -1.77
C SER A 94 10.54 10.94 -1.02
N ILE A 95 9.60 10.27 -0.35
CA ILE A 95 9.82 8.96 0.29
C ILE A 95 10.27 7.95 -0.76
N THR A 96 9.54 7.84 -1.86
CA THR A 96 9.81 6.84 -2.89
C THR A 96 11.07 7.16 -3.68
N ILE A 97 11.34 8.44 -4.00
CA ILE A 97 12.63 8.85 -4.60
C ILE A 97 13.79 8.45 -3.68
N THR A 98 13.66 8.68 -2.37
CA THR A 98 14.69 8.30 -1.39
C THR A 98 14.89 6.78 -1.36
N ALA A 99 13.80 6.01 -1.40
CA ALA A 99 13.87 4.55 -1.44
C ALA A 99 14.58 4.06 -2.72
N ILE A 100 14.27 4.64 -3.88
CA ILE A 100 14.92 4.31 -5.15
C ILE A 100 16.39 4.73 -5.17
N LEU A 101 16.74 5.87 -4.57
CA LEU A 101 18.13 6.29 -4.44
C LEU A 101 18.94 5.27 -3.62
N ILE A 102 18.42 4.86 -2.45
CA ILE A 102 19.05 3.83 -1.61
C ILE A 102 19.18 2.51 -2.38
N PHE A 103 18.11 2.06 -3.03
CA PHE A 103 18.13 0.84 -3.82
C PHE A 103 19.16 0.90 -4.95
N TYR A 104 19.22 1.99 -5.71
CA TYR A 104 20.13 2.10 -6.84
C TYR A 104 21.59 2.12 -6.41
N LEU A 105 21.91 2.85 -5.34
CA LEU A 105 23.28 3.02 -4.85
C LEU A 105 23.81 1.77 -4.12
N TYR A 106 23.00 1.15 -3.26
CA TYR A 106 23.50 0.14 -2.33
C TYR A 106 23.12 -1.30 -2.69
N SER A 107 22.12 -1.54 -3.54
CA SER A 107 21.72 -2.92 -3.84
C SER A 107 22.74 -3.65 -4.71
N PRO A 108 22.92 -4.98 -4.52
CA PRO A 108 23.94 -5.78 -5.21
C PRO A 108 23.52 -6.17 -6.63
N PHE A 109 22.40 -5.65 -7.14
CA PHE A 109 21.85 -6.04 -8.43
C PHE A 109 22.64 -5.43 -9.60
N LYS A 110 22.67 -6.14 -10.72
CA LYS A 110 23.19 -5.61 -11.99
C LYS A 110 22.31 -4.45 -12.46
N TYR A 111 22.90 -3.49 -13.18
CA TYR A 111 22.19 -2.29 -13.65
C TYR A 111 20.89 -2.62 -14.39
N LYS A 112 20.86 -3.69 -15.21
CA LYS A 112 19.65 -4.11 -15.95
C LYS A 112 18.50 -4.42 -14.99
N HIS A 113 18.75 -5.21 -13.95
CA HIS A 113 17.74 -5.55 -12.95
C HIS A 113 17.34 -4.33 -12.12
N LYS A 114 18.29 -3.43 -11.84
CA LYS A 114 17.96 -2.15 -11.18
C LYS A 114 16.97 -1.34 -12.01
N LEU A 115 17.20 -1.19 -13.32
CA LEU A 115 16.29 -0.47 -14.21
C LEU A 115 14.92 -1.14 -14.34
N LEU A 116 14.88 -2.47 -14.53
CA LEU A 116 13.62 -3.20 -14.58
C LEU A 116 12.82 -3.08 -13.27
N PHE A 117 13.52 -3.10 -12.13
CA PHE A 117 12.89 -2.91 -10.82
C PHE A 117 12.35 -1.48 -10.68
N ILE A 118 13.17 -0.45 -10.91
CA ILE A 118 12.81 0.96 -10.67
C ILE A 118 11.55 1.36 -11.43
N PHE A 119 11.42 0.94 -12.68
CA PHE A 119 10.24 1.22 -13.52
C PHE A 119 9.14 0.15 -13.40
N GLY A 120 9.24 -0.73 -12.41
CA GLY A 120 8.25 -1.78 -12.14
C GLY A 120 6.97 -1.26 -11.47
N TYR A 121 5.88 -2.02 -11.55
CA TYR A 121 4.54 -1.64 -11.07
C TYR A 121 4.51 -1.09 -9.65
N PHE A 122 5.10 -1.79 -8.68
CA PHE A 122 5.11 -1.32 -7.31
C PHE A 122 5.92 -0.03 -7.12
N PRO A 123 7.23 0.02 -7.45
CA PRO A 123 8.04 1.21 -7.21
C PRO A 123 7.72 2.41 -8.12
N PHE A 124 7.23 2.20 -9.35
CA PHE A 124 7.02 3.29 -10.32
C PHE A 124 5.57 3.77 -10.39
N TYR A 125 4.60 2.94 -10.02
CA TYR A 125 3.19 3.30 -10.09
C TYR A 125 2.53 3.25 -8.71
N GLU A 126 2.31 2.05 -8.16
CA GLU A 126 1.46 1.87 -6.96
C GLU A 126 2.02 2.58 -5.72
N TYR A 127 3.34 2.54 -5.50
CA TYR A 127 4.00 3.19 -4.36
C TYR A 127 4.63 4.54 -4.72
N PHE A 128 4.39 5.05 -5.93
CA PHE A 128 4.94 6.34 -6.36
C PHE A 128 3.87 7.40 -6.54
N LEU A 129 2.80 7.09 -7.30
CA LEU A 129 1.76 8.06 -7.65
C LEU A 129 0.61 8.07 -6.64
N ILE A 130 0.21 6.89 -6.15
CA ILE A 130 -0.91 6.74 -5.22
C ILE A 130 -0.41 6.95 -3.80
N SER A 131 -0.73 8.10 -3.20
CA SER A 131 -0.20 8.61 -1.93
C SER A 131 -0.70 7.82 -0.73
N ARG A 132 -0.03 6.70 -0.45
CA ARG A 132 -0.42 5.74 0.57
C ARG A 132 0.77 5.37 1.44
N ASN A 133 0.47 4.85 2.62
CA ASN A 133 1.46 4.48 3.64
C ASN A 133 2.44 3.36 3.23
N TYR A 134 2.22 2.65 2.12
CA TYR A 134 3.09 1.55 1.67
C TYR A 134 4.43 2.02 1.10
N ALA A 135 4.56 3.29 0.69
CA ALA A 135 5.85 3.85 0.26
C ALA A 135 6.91 3.80 1.39
N PHE A 136 6.48 3.92 2.65
CA PHE A 136 7.37 3.70 3.78
C PHE A 136 7.91 2.27 3.86
N SER A 137 7.11 1.27 3.47
CA SER A 137 7.58 -0.11 3.45
C SER A 137 8.68 -0.32 2.40
N LEU A 138 8.56 0.33 1.22
CA LEU A 138 9.62 0.38 0.21
C LEU A 138 10.89 1.03 0.79
N LEU A 139 10.77 2.21 1.41
CA LEU A 139 11.90 2.95 1.97
C LEU A 139 12.62 2.16 3.07
N PHE A 140 11.90 1.72 4.10
CA PHE A 140 12.53 1.16 5.30
C PHE A 140 13.03 -0.26 5.09
N ILE A 141 12.44 -1.06 4.19
CA ILE A 141 13.03 -2.36 3.81
C ILE A 141 14.36 -2.15 3.09
N PHE A 142 14.47 -1.17 2.20
CA PHE A 142 15.73 -0.89 1.49
C PHE A 142 16.77 -0.22 2.37
N ALA A 143 16.37 0.68 3.25
CA ALA A 143 17.25 1.25 4.27
C ALA A 143 17.78 0.14 5.20
N PHE A 144 16.91 -0.77 5.66
CA PHE A 144 17.31 -1.95 6.44
C PHE A 144 18.33 -2.81 5.69
N CYS A 145 18.11 -3.09 4.39
CA CYS A 145 19.06 -3.87 3.60
C CYS A 145 20.41 -3.16 3.41
N ALA A 146 20.39 -1.85 3.16
CA ALA A 146 21.60 -1.06 2.96
C ALA A 146 22.47 -0.98 4.23
N VAL A 147 21.84 -0.81 5.40
CA VAL A 147 22.55 -0.75 6.69
C VAL A 147 22.71 -2.12 7.34
N PHE A 148 22.28 -3.21 6.70
CA PHE A 148 22.38 -4.57 7.24
C PHE A 148 23.79 -4.98 7.71
N PRO A 149 24.90 -4.54 7.08
CA PRO A 149 26.24 -4.79 7.61
C PRO A 149 26.50 -4.24 9.02
N SER A 150 25.77 -3.19 9.44
CA SER A 150 25.97 -2.55 10.74
C SER A 150 25.74 -3.50 11.90
N ARG A 151 24.94 -4.56 11.74
CA ARG A 151 24.66 -5.56 12.79
C ARG A 151 25.90 -6.21 13.41
N LYS A 152 27.05 -6.12 12.73
CA LYS A 152 28.35 -6.58 13.25
C LYS A 152 28.88 -5.70 14.38
N THR A 153 28.45 -4.44 14.46
CA THR A 153 28.89 -3.44 15.45
C THR A 153 27.74 -2.84 16.26
N THR A 154 26.56 -2.68 15.65
CA THR A 154 25.38 -2.07 16.27
C THR A 154 24.08 -2.55 15.60
N TYR A 155 23.09 -2.88 16.43
CA TYR A 155 21.72 -3.17 16.01
C TYR A 155 20.82 -1.93 16.00
N LEU A 156 21.30 -0.76 16.43
CA LEU A 156 20.47 0.45 16.56
C LEU A 156 19.88 0.92 15.24
N TYR A 157 20.65 0.88 14.16
CA TYR A 157 20.14 1.27 12.84
C TYR A 157 19.05 0.31 12.36
N LEU A 158 19.25 -0.99 12.53
CA LEU A 158 18.28 -2.01 12.12
C LEU A 158 17.00 -1.95 12.96
N SER A 159 17.13 -1.83 14.28
CA SER A 159 15.99 -1.70 15.18
C SER A 159 15.17 -0.44 14.90
N SER A 160 15.83 0.68 14.59
CA SER A 160 15.16 1.94 14.21
C SER A 160 14.34 1.77 12.92
N PHE A 161 14.91 1.18 11.87
CA PHE A 161 14.17 0.93 10.63
C PHE A 161 13.08 -0.12 10.78
N ILE A 162 13.28 -1.16 11.60
CA ILE A 162 12.23 -2.12 11.96
C ILE A 162 11.09 -1.39 12.69
N GLY A 163 11.39 -0.47 13.61
CA GLY A 163 10.37 0.28 14.35
C GLY A 163 9.55 1.21 13.48
N LEU A 164 10.21 1.93 12.56
CA LEU A 164 9.56 2.78 11.56
C LEU A 164 8.72 1.96 10.58
N LEU A 165 9.25 0.84 10.10
CA LEU A 165 8.52 -0.10 9.24
C LEU A 165 7.29 -0.67 9.97
N ALA A 166 7.41 -0.99 11.26
CA ALA A 166 6.31 -1.54 12.05
C ALA A 166 5.15 -0.56 12.18
N ASN A 167 5.47 0.74 12.22
CA ASN A 167 4.48 1.81 12.34
C ASN A 167 4.02 2.40 11.00
N SER A 168 4.46 1.83 9.86
CA SER A 168 4.05 2.27 8.52
C SER A 168 2.68 1.73 8.08
N SER A 169 2.50 0.42 8.14
CA SER A 169 1.30 -0.29 7.70
C SER A 169 1.17 -1.63 8.45
N ALA A 170 -0.02 -2.26 8.39
CA ALA A 170 -0.21 -3.59 8.98
C ALA A 170 0.72 -4.65 8.36
N TYR A 171 1.00 -4.56 7.05
CA TYR A 171 1.97 -5.43 6.40
C TYR A 171 3.41 -5.10 6.83
N GLY A 172 3.71 -3.82 7.01
CA GLY A 172 4.98 -3.36 7.58
C GLY A 172 5.22 -3.94 8.98
N LEU A 173 4.22 -3.94 9.86
CA LEU A 173 4.26 -4.61 11.17
C LEU A 173 4.63 -6.10 11.06
N LEU A 174 3.96 -6.84 10.18
CA LEU A 174 4.22 -8.27 9.98
C LEU A 174 5.64 -8.53 9.46
N VAL A 175 6.10 -7.73 8.50
CA VAL A 175 7.47 -7.83 7.98
C VAL A 175 8.49 -7.47 9.06
N SER A 176 8.26 -6.39 9.83
CA SER A 176 9.10 -6.00 10.96
C SER A 176 9.23 -7.11 11.99
N PHE A 177 8.12 -7.72 12.40
CA PHE A 177 8.13 -8.85 13.33
C PHE A 177 8.97 -10.02 12.80
N ALA A 178 8.80 -10.39 11.53
CA ALA A 178 9.55 -11.47 10.91
C ALA A 178 11.05 -11.13 10.73
N LEU A 179 11.41 -9.88 10.44
CA LEU A 179 12.80 -9.42 10.40
C LEU A 179 13.42 -9.44 11.81
N SER A 180 12.69 -9.06 12.86
CA SER A 180 13.14 -9.21 14.24
C SER A 180 13.42 -10.67 14.60
N LEU A 181 12.52 -11.59 14.23
CA LEU A 181 12.75 -13.04 14.40
C LEU A 181 13.98 -13.53 13.62
N THR A 182 14.22 -12.98 12.43
CA THR A 182 15.39 -13.31 11.61
C THR A 182 16.69 -12.88 12.30
N LEU A 183 16.74 -11.65 12.83
CA LEU A 183 17.91 -11.17 13.57
C LEU A 183 18.13 -11.95 14.85
N LEU A 184 17.06 -12.31 15.56
CA LEU A 184 17.13 -13.19 16.73
C LEU A 184 17.67 -14.57 16.36
N PHE A 185 17.18 -15.16 15.27
CA PHE A 185 17.65 -16.44 14.74
C PHE A 185 19.16 -16.37 14.42
N GLU A 186 19.62 -15.36 13.68
CA GLU A 186 21.06 -15.17 13.43
C GLU A 186 21.83 -15.05 14.75
N PHE A 187 21.38 -14.21 15.67
CA PHE A 187 22.07 -13.98 16.94
C PHE A 187 22.18 -15.23 17.82
N CYS A 188 21.15 -16.08 17.83
CA CYS A 188 21.13 -17.33 18.59
C CYS A 188 22.01 -18.40 17.94
N PHE A 189 21.93 -18.58 16.63
CA PHE A 189 22.51 -19.73 15.93
C PHE A 189 23.87 -19.45 15.25
N ASP A 190 24.23 -18.18 15.03
CA ASP A 190 25.55 -17.79 14.52
C ASP A 190 26.46 -17.33 15.66
N SER A 191 27.21 -18.29 16.22
CA SER A 191 28.13 -18.03 17.33
C SER A 191 29.31 -17.13 16.97
N GLU A 192 29.75 -17.13 15.70
CA GLU A 192 30.85 -16.30 15.24
C GLU A 192 30.39 -14.84 15.13
N HIS A 193 29.23 -14.62 14.50
CA HIS A 193 28.59 -13.32 14.45
C HIS A 193 28.38 -12.73 15.85
N ARG A 194 27.84 -13.52 16.79
CA ARG A 194 27.61 -13.09 18.17
C ARG A 194 28.91 -12.71 18.89
N LYS A 195 29.98 -13.48 18.74
CA LYS A 195 31.31 -13.16 19.32
C LYS A 195 31.87 -11.86 18.74
N ASN A 196 31.81 -11.72 17.42
CA ASN A 196 32.28 -10.52 16.72
C ASN A 196 31.52 -9.27 17.18
N TYR A 197 30.19 -9.38 17.31
CA TYR A 197 29.35 -8.31 17.81
C TYR A 197 29.73 -7.88 19.23
N PHE A 198 29.86 -8.82 20.18
CA PHE A 198 30.24 -8.47 21.56
C PHE A 198 31.66 -7.90 21.68
N GLY A 199 32.56 -8.21 20.74
CA GLY A 199 33.90 -7.62 20.69
C GLY A 199 33.94 -6.16 20.21
N GLN A 200 32.93 -5.71 19.47
CA GLN A 200 32.92 -4.39 18.82
C GLN A 200 31.79 -3.45 19.29
N SER A 201 30.74 -3.99 19.89
CA SER A 201 29.53 -3.25 20.27
C SER A 201 29.62 -2.64 21.67
N LYS A 202 28.76 -1.65 21.92
CA LYS A 202 28.59 -1.06 23.25
C LYS A 202 27.64 -1.92 24.09
N GLN A 203 27.87 -1.96 25.41
CA GLN A 203 27.10 -2.80 26.34
C GLN A 203 25.58 -2.54 26.31
N TYR A 204 25.16 -1.29 26.06
CA TYR A 204 23.75 -0.91 26.01
C TYR A 204 23.08 -1.07 24.64
N ASP A 205 23.84 -1.35 23.58
CA ASP A 205 23.34 -1.36 22.20
C ASP A 205 22.21 -2.38 21.99
N LEU A 206 22.41 -3.59 22.51
CA LEU A 206 21.44 -4.68 22.34
C LEU A 206 20.16 -4.41 23.13
N ILE A 207 20.28 -3.89 24.36
CA ILE A 207 19.13 -3.55 25.21
C ILE A 207 18.32 -2.42 24.57
N LEU A 208 18.98 -1.35 24.13
CA LEU A 208 18.29 -0.23 23.50
C LEU A 208 17.63 -0.65 22.18
N SER A 209 18.33 -1.45 21.35
CA SER A 209 17.78 -2.01 20.12
C SER A 209 16.54 -2.88 20.38
N PHE A 210 16.59 -3.72 21.42
CA PHE A 210 15.46 -4.55 21.83
C PHE A 210 14.27 -3.69 22.29
N LEU A 211 14.51 -2.68 23.13
CA LEU A 211 13.47 -1.76 23.60
C LEU A 211 12.80 -1.01 22.46
N ILE A 212 13.58 -0.53 21.48
CA ILE A 212 13.05 0.14 20.28
C ILE A 212 12.10 -0.77 19.51
N VAL A 213 12.52 -2.02 19.26
CA VAL A 213 11.70 -3.00 18.52
C VAL A 213 10.42 -3.33 19.31
N VAL A 214 10.54 -3.71 20.58
CA VAL A 214 9.40 -4.11 21.41
C VAL A 214 8.39 -2.97 21.55
N PHE A 215 8.86 -1.76 21.87
CA PHE A 215 8.00 -0.59 21.97
C PHE A 215 7.27 -0.32 20.65
N SER A 216 7.99 -0.35 19.53
CA SER A 216 7.42 -0.07 18.21
C SER A 216 6.36 -1.11 17.79
N LEU A 217 6.60 -2.39 18.09
CA LEU A 217 5.64 -3.47 17.82
C LEU A 217 4.39 -3.32 18.69
N ILE A 218 4.56 -3.06 20.00
CA ILE A 218 3.43 -2.84 20.93
C ILE A 218 2.61 -1.63 20.50
N LEU A 219 3.26 -0.50 20.18
CA LEU A 219 2.59 0.70 19.71
C LEU A 219 1.76 0.44 18.44
N SER A 220 2.35 -0.25 17.46
CA SER A 220 1.67 -0.57 16.21
C SER A 220 0.46 -1.48 16.43
N VAL A 221 0.60 -2.53 17.26
CA VAL A 221 -0.51 -3.43 17.64
C VAL A 221 -1.61 -2.66 18.38
N TYR A 222 -1.25 -1.80 19.33
CA TYR A 222 -2.20 -1.00 20.09
C TYR A 222 -3.04 -0.07 19.20
N ILE A 223 -2.43 0.49 18.16
CA ILE A 223 -3.11 1.43 17.24
C ILE A 223 -3.93 0.70 16.19
N ILE A 224 -3.42 -0.40 15.62
CA ILE A 224 -4.16 -1.18 14.61
C ILE A 224 -5.37 -1.89 15.23
N THR A 225 -5.31 -2.25 16.52
CA THR A 225 -6.41 -2.93 17.19
C THR A 225 -7.65 -2.03 17.23
N PRO A 226 -8.71 -2.37 16.49
CA PRO A 226 -9.86 -1.51 16.37
C PRO A 226 -10.70 -1.53 17.66
N PRO A 227 -11.49 -0.46 17.93
CA PRO A 227 -12.42 -0.45 19.06
C PRO A 227 -13.53 -1.50 18.89
N ALA A 228 -14.16 -1.91 19.99
CA ALA A 228 -15.16 -2.99 20.00
C ALA A 228 -16.41 -2.70 19.13
N ASN A 229 -16.73 -1.42 18.91
CA ASN A 229 -17.84 -0.98 18.06
C ASN A 229 -17.44 -0.79 16.58
N SER A 230 -16.22 -1.13 16.18
CA SER A 230 -15.80 -1.15 14.78
C SER A 230 -16.32 -2.41 14.09
N TYR A 231 -16.84 -2.27 12.87
CA TYR A 231 -17.19 -3.42 12.02
C TYR A 231 -16.27 -3.55 10.79
N LEU A 232 -15.23 -2.70 10.69
CA LEU A 232 -14.18 -2.87 9.68
C LEU A 232 -13.17 -3.91 10.15
N HIS A 233 -13.49 -5.18 9.92
CA HIS A 233 -12.64 -6.28 10.32
C HIS A 233 -11.69 -6.76 9.21
N GLY A 234 -11.09 -5.83 8.46
CA GLY A 234 -10.15 -6.20 7.40
C GLY A 234 -10.80 -6.89 6.20
N GLY A 235 -12.03 -6.51 5.86
CA GLY A 235 -12.72 -7.03 4.66
C GLY A 235 -13.27 -8.46 4.79
N LEU A 236 -13.31 -9.02 6.01
CA LEU A 236 -14.09 -10.23 6.34
C LEU A 236 -15.31 -9.84 7.18
N ASN A 237 -16.49 -10.38 6.85
CA ASN A 237 -17.75 -10.06 7.55
C ASN A 237 -17.72 -10.42 9.06
N HIS A 238 -16.91 -11.40 9.47
CA HIS A 238 -16.78 -11.89 10.85
C HIS A 238 -15.36 -11.73 11.42
N GLY A 239 -14.51 -11.00 10.69
CA GLY A 239 -13.13 -10.69 11.08
C GLY A 239 -12.09 -11.81 11.01
N TRP A 240 -12.41 -13.07 11.28
CA TRP A 240 -11.43 -14.16 11.14
C TRP A 240 -12.02 -15.35 10.38
N SER A 241 -11.22 -15.91 9.46
CA SER A 241 -11.54 -17.18 8.82
C SER A 241 -11.08 -18.33 9.72
N THR A 242 -12.01 -18.97 10.40
CA THR A 242 -11.74 -20.11 11.30
C THR A 242 -11.92 -21.46 10.63
N ASN A 243 -12.62 -21.51 9.49
CA ASN A 243 -12.85 -22.73 8.74
C ASN A 243 -11.73 -23.00 7.73
N LEU A 244 -11.38 -24.28 7.57
CA LEU A 244 -10.48 -24.72 6.50
C LEU A 244 -11.22 -24.65 5.16
N ASP A 245 -10.84 -23.69 4.32
CA ASP A 245 -11.38 -23.50 2.99
C ASP A 245 -10.25 -23.56 1.96
N VAL A 246 -10.25 -24.63 1.17
CA VAL A 246 -9.26 -24.86 0.10
C VAL A 246 -9.29 -23.73 -0.92
N PHE A 247 -10.46 -23.18 -1.23
CA PHE A 247 -10.58 -22.08 -2.20
C PHE A 247 -9.92 -20.80 -1.67
N ASN A 248 -10.10 -20.50 -0.38
CA ASN A 248 -9.42 -19.38 0.27
C ASN A 248 -7.92 -19.62 0.38
N LEU A 249 -7.49 -20.87 0.64
CA LEU A 249 -6.08 -21.23 0.64
C LEU A 249 -5.44 -20.99 -0.74
N LEU A 250 -6.08 -21.46 -1.82
CA LEU A 250 -5.62 -21.21 -3.18
C LEU A 250 -5.59 -19.72 -3.51
N LYS A 251 -6.60 -18.94 -3.11
CA LYS A 251 -6.59 -17.48 -3.28
C LYS A 251 -5.43 -16.82 -2.54
N SER A 252 -5.11 -17.28 -1.33
CA SER A 252 -4.00 -16.74 -0.53
C SER A 252 -2.65 -17.05 -1.15
N ILE A 253 -2.41 -18.29 -1.60
CA ILE A 253 -1.17 -18.64 -2.31
C ILE A 253 -1.03 -17.84 -3.60
N ASN A 254 -2.12 -17.63 -4.33
CA ASN A 254 -2.13 -16.79 -5.53
C ASN A 254 -1.79 -15.31 -5.29
N ARG A 255 -1.65 -14.85 -4.03
CA ARG A 255 -1.12 -13.52 -3.75
C ARG A 255 0.37 -13.42 -4.04
N LEU A 256 1.11 -14.52 -3.94
CA LEU A 256 2.48 -14.60 -4.45
C LEU A 256 2.49 -14.41 -5.97
N PHE A 257 1.62 -15.12 -6.69
CA PHE A 257 1.46 -14.96 -8.14
C PHE A 257 1.18 -13.50 -8.50
N ALA A 258 0.19 -12.90 -7.84
CA ALA A 258 -0.20 -11.51 -8.06
C ALA A 258 0.92 -10.52 -7.72
N SER A 259 1.74 -10.80 -6.70
CA SER A 259 2.88 -9.96 -6.36
C SER A 259 4.00 -10.01 -7.40
N TYR A 260 4.20 -11.16 -8.05
CA TYR A 260 5.32 -11.34 -8.98
C TYR A 260 4.93 -10.98 -10.41
N LEU A 261 3.74 -11.40 -10.85
CA LEU A 261 3.30 -11.33 -12.24
C LEU A 261 2.07 -10.42 -12.45
N LEU A 262 1.57 -9.76 -11.40
CA LEU A 262 0.50 -8.74 -11.45
C LEU A 262 -0.86 -9.24 -11.94
N ILE A 263 -1.07 -10.55 -12.00
CA ILE A 263 -2.34 -11.17 -12.39
C ILE A 263 -3.03 -11.72 -11.15
N ILE A 264 -4.31 -11.37 -10.96
CA ILE A 264 -5.16 -11.96 -9.91
C ILE A 264 -6.21 -12.86 -10.58
N PRO A 265 -6.13 -14.19 -10.45
CA PRO A 265 -7.21 -15.09 -10.89
C PRO A 265 -8.47 -14.86 -10.03
N LYS A 266 -9.61 -14.54 -10.65
CA LYS A 266 -10.83 -14.13 -9.91
C LYS A 266 -11.98 -15.13 -9.89
N LYS A 267 -12.13 -15.99 -10.91
CA LYS A 267 -13.39 -16.76 -11.09
C LYS A 267 -13.24 -18.24 -11.44
N ARG A 268 -12.24 -18.63 -12.25
CA ARG A 268 -12.10 -20.03 -12.69
C ARG A 268 -11.16 -20.81 -11.76
N LEU A 269 -11.64 -21.96 -11.29
CA LEU A 269 -10.88 -22.87 -10.42
C LEU A 269 -9.56 -23.32 -11.09
N LEU A 270 -9.61 -23.61 -12.39
CA LEU A 270 -8.43 -24.00 -13.18
C LEU A 270 -7.35 -22.90 -13.16
N ASP A 271 -7.73 -21.64 -13.36
CA ASP A 271 -6.80 -20.50 -13.33
C ASP A 271 -6.14 -20.39 -11.94
N LEU A 272 -6.91 -20.58 -10.87
CA LEU A 272 -6.40 -20.58 -9.49
C LEU A 272 -5.41 -21.71 -9.27
N PHE A 273 -5.69 -22.92 -9.76
CA PHE A 273 -4.77 -24.06 -9.64
C PHE A 273 -3.47 -23.83 -10.40
N ILE A 274 -3.54 -23.40 -11.67
CA ILE A 274 -2.36 -23.14 -12.49
C ILE A 274 -1.48 -22.06 -11.86
N CYS A 275 -2.06 -20.94 -11.45
CA CYS A 275 -1.31 -19.83 -10.84
C CYS A 275 -0.70 -20.23 -9.47
N THR A 276 -1.39 -21.08 -8.70
CA THR A 276 -0.87 -21.65 -7.45
C THR A 276 0.35 -22.53 -7.73
N ILE A 277 0.27 -23.44 -8.71
CA ILE A 277 1.39 -24.31 -9.08
C ILE A 277 2.61 -23.47 -9.48
N ILE A 278 2.42 -22.45 -10.34
CA ILE A 278 3.52 -21.55 -10.73
C ILE A 278 4.12 -20.83 -9.52
N SER A 279 3.28 -20.33 -8.61
CA SER A 279 3.75 -19.68 -7.37
C SER A 279 4.59 -20.61 -6.51
N ILE A 280 4.13 -21.85 -6.31
CA ILE A 280 4.86 -22.86 -5.55
C ILE A 280 6.19 -23.17 -6.23
N LEU A 281 6.21 -23.35 -7.55
CA LEU A 281 7.46 -23.61 -8.30
C LEU A 281 8.47 -22.46 -8.15
N ILE A 282 8.02 -21.20 -8.27
CA ILE A 282 8.89 -20.03 -8.07
C ILE A 282 9.39 -20.00 -6.61
N PHE A 283 8.49 -20.18 -5.64
CA PHE A 283 8.85 -20.17 -4.22
C PHE A 283 9.87 -21.27 -3.89
N SER A 284 9.62 -22.52 -4.33
CA SER A 284 10.53 -23.65 -4.17
C SER A 284 11.88 -23.42 -4.85
N LEU A 285 11.91 -22.82 -6.04
CA LEU A 285 13.16 -22.44 -6.72
C LEU A 285 14.01 -21.52 -5.83
N TYR A 286 13.41 -20.53 -5.20
CA TYR A 286 14.12 -19.59 -4.32
C TYR A 286 14.47 -20.20 -2.96
N LEU A 287 13.65 -21.09 -2.39
CA LEU A 287 14.05 -21.90 -1.24
C LEU A 287 15.30 -22.73 -1.54
N MET A 288 15.36 -23.38 -2.71
CA MET A 288 16.53 -24.13 -3.14
C MET A 288 17.75 -23.24 -3.37
N LYS A 289 17.56 -22.03 -3.93
CA LYS A 289 18.66 -21.05 -4.09
C LYS A 289 19.24 -20.64 -2.72
N PHE A 290 18.38 -20.38 -1.74
CA PHE A 290 18.79 -19.89 -0.42
C PHE A 290 19.17 -21.02 0.56
N SER A 291 19.07 -22.29 0.17
CA SER A 291 19.28 -23.43 1.09
C SER A 291 20.65 -23.45 1.76
N ARG A 292 21.68 -22.86 1.14
CA ARG A 292 23.04 -22.75 1.71
C ARG A 292 23.25 -21.53 2.62
N LYS A 293 22.25 -20.65 2.73
CA LYS A 293 22.28 -19.40 3.50
C LYS A 293 21.13 -19.41 4.52
N PRO A 294 21.30 -20.09 5.67
CA PRO A 294 20.21 -20.43 6.58
C PRO A 294 19.43 -19.22 7.09
N VAL A 295 20.10 -18.10 7.38
CA VAL A 295 19.43 -16.87 7.85
C VAL A 295 18.52 -16.27 6.76
N VAL A 296 18.97 -16.26 5.51
CA VAL A 296 18.18 -15.74 4.37
C VAL A 296 17.02 -16.69 4.05
N LEU A 297 17.27 -18.00 4.08
CA LEU A 297 16.23 -19.01 3.91
C LEU A 297 15.15 -18.87 4.99
N PHE A 298 15.56 -18.74 6.25
CA PHE A 298 14.66 -18.53 7.38
C PHE A 298 13.84 -17.27 7.20
N MET A 299 14.48 -16.14 6.90
CA MET A 299 13.81 -14.86 6.64
C MET A 299 12.76 -15.00 5.54
N TYR A 300 13.16 -15.50 4.36
CA TYR A 300 12.27 -15.63 3.21
C TYR A 300 11.08 -16.54 3.53
N THR A 301 11.30 -17.65 4.23
CA THR A 301 10.24 -18.59 4.61
C THR A 301 9.28 -17.99 5.64
N VAL A 302 9.81 -17.45 6.74
CA VAL A 302 9.01 -16.94 7.86
C VAL A 302 8.20 -15.71 7.45
N VAL A 303 8.79 -14.77 6.70
CA VAL A 303 8.07 -13.58 6.26
C VAL A 303 6.93 -13.96 5.31
N ASN A 304 7.19 -14.80 4.30
CA ASN A 304 6.14 -15.23 3.37
C ASN A 304 5.04 -16.03 4.09
N PHE A 305 5.40 -16.89 5.03
CA PHE A 305 4.43 -17.65 5.82
C PHE A 305 3.52 -16.73 6.65
N ILE A 306 4.08 -15.76 7.37
CA ILE A 306 3.30 -14.81 8.18
C ILE A 306 2.37 -13.97 7.31
N LEU A 307 2.85 -13.47 6.16
CA LEU A 307 2.03 -12.71 5.23
C LEU A 307 0.91 -13.58 4.61
N LEU A 308 1.21 -14.82 4.21
CA LEU A 308 0.20 -15.77 3.70
C LEU A 308 -0.85 -16.09 4.76
N ALA A 309 -0.41 -16.38 5.99
CA ALA A 309 -1.30 -16.64 7.12
C ALA A 309 -2.23 -15.46 7.38
N PHE A 310 -1.71 -14.22 7.37
CA PHE A 310 -2.54 -13.02 7.49
C PHE A 310 -3.55 -12.89 6.34
N THR A 311 -3.12 -13.15 5.10
CA THR A 311 -4.04 -13.08 3.95
C THR A 311 -5.13 -14.14 3.95
N TYR A 312 -4.84 -15.31 4.52
CA TYR A 312 -5.79 -16.41 4.66
C TYR A 312 -6.76 -16.18 5.84
N LEU A 313 -6.22 -15.82 7.00
CA LEU A 313 -6.98 -15.77 8.25
C LEU A 313 -7.75 -14.46 8.43
N ARG A 314 -7.24 -13.33 7.93
CA ARG A 314 -7.74 -12.00 8.32
C ARG A 314 -8.08 -11.07 7.16
N PHE A 315 -7.23 -10.99 6.13
CA PHE A 315 -7.31 -9.89 5.15
C PHE A 315 -7.01 -10.31 3.71
N THR A 316 -8.05 -10.41 2.87
CA THR A 316 -7.90 -10.90 1.49
C THR A 316 -7.04 -9.99 0.59
N GLY A 317 -7.01 -8.69 0.87
CA GLY A 317 -6.14 -7.71 0.24
C GLY A 317 -6.41 -7.41 -1.23
N ASN A 318 -5.54 -6.57 -1.78
CA ASN A 318 -5.53 -6.00 -3.14
C ASN A 318 -4.09 -5.90 -3.61
N HIS A 319 -3.84 -5.60 -4.90
CA HIS A 319 -2.49 -5.55 -5.49
C HIS A 319 -1.47 -4.82 -4.61
N ARG A 320 -1.81 -3.61 -4.13
CA ARG A 320 -0.97 -2.79 -3.25
C ARG A 320 -0.46 -3.47 -1.98
N HIS A 321 -1.24 -4.42 -1.45
CA HIS A 321 -0.87 -5.18 -0.28
C HIS A 321 0.12 -6.28 -0.63
N PHE A 322 -0.08 -6.93 -1.77
CA PHE A 322 0.76 -8.05 -2.22
C PHE A 322 2.17 -7.61 -2.61
N GLY A 323 2.40 -6.32 -2.86
CA GLY A 323 3.75 -5.78 -3.08
C GLY A 323 4.73 -6.08 -1.95
N HIS A 324 4.28 -6.33 -0.72
CA HIS A 324 5.17 -6.75 0.37
C HIS A 324 5.84 -8.11 0.12
N PHE A 325 5.15 -9.07 -0.52
CA PHE A 325 5.77 -10.32 -0.95
C PHE A 325 6.89 -10.07 -1.96
N TYR A 326 6.67 -9.12 -2.88
CA TYR A 326 7.67 -8.70 -3.85
C TYR A 326 8.84 -7.97 -3.21
N LEU A 327 8.60 -7.04 -2.28
CA LEU A 327 9.66 -6.34 -1.54
C LEU A 327 10.53 -7.29 -0.71
N VAL A 328 9.90 -8.26 -0.04
CA VAL A 328 10.60 -9.29 0.74
C VAL A 328 11.43 -10.20 -0.16
N PHE A 329 10.91 -10.54 -1.33
CA PHE A 329 11.67 -11.29 -2.34
C PHE A 329 12.92 -10.53 -2.81
N ILE A 330 12.79 -9.23 -3.11
CA ILE A 330 13.92 -8.36 -3.46
C ILE A 330 14.91 -8.24 -2.29
N ALA A 331 14.41 -8.06 -1.06
CA ALA A 331 15.22 -7.98 0.15
C ALA A 331 16.00 -9.28 0.39
N ALA A 332 15.40 -10.45 0.22
CA ALA A 332 16.09 -11.74 0.38
C ALA A 332 17.24 -11.88 -0.63
N LEU A 333 17.01 -11.50 -1.89
CA LEU A 333 18.06 -11.47 -2.91
C LEU A 333 19.14 -10.41 -2.66
N TRP A 334 18.81 -9.31 -1.98
CA TRP A 334 19.82 -8.34 -1.55
C TRP A 334 20.65 -8.93 -0.41
N LEU A 335 20.00 -9.37 0.66
CA LEU A 335 20.65 -9.84 1.88
C LEU A 335 21.50 -11.10 1.67
N GLU A 336 21.20 -11.91 0.63
CA GLU A 336 22.05 -13.05 0.28
C GLU A 336 23.50 -12.65 0.06
N GLY A 337 23.78 -11.44 -0.42
CA GLY A 337 25.14 -10.96 -0.66
C GLY A 337 25.98 -10.81 0.61
N TYR A 338 25.34 -10.69 1.78
CA TYR A 338 26.04 -10.51 3.06
C TYR A 338 26.37 -11.82 3.79
N TYR A 339 25.93 -12.97 3.25
CA TYR A 339 26.16 -14.28 3.84
C TYR A 339 27.03 -15.16 2.94
N GLN A 340 28.01 -15.82 3.57
CA GLN A 340 28.74 -16.92 2.96
C GLN A 340 27.91 -18.22 3.03
N ASN A 341 28.29 -19.21 2.23
CA ASN A 341 27.63 -20.52 2.25
C ASN A 341 27.98 -21.26 3.55
N SER A 342 26.97 -21.78 4.24
CA SER A 342 27.15 -22.57 5.46
C SER A 342 27.49 -24.02 5.15
N LEU A 343 28.67 -24.48 5.61
CA LEU A 343 29.11 -25.87 5.51
C LEU A 343 28.16 -26.85 6.24
N VAL A 344 27.54 -26.42 7.34
CA VAL A 344 26.58 -27.24 8.11
C VAL A 344 25.27 -27.46 7.33
N SER A 345 24.82 -26.43 6.61
CA SER A 345 23.63 -26.53 5.76
C SER A 345 23.86 -27.44 4.55
N GLU A 346 25.09 -27.48 4.02
CA GLU A 346 25.45 -28.37 2.92
C GLU A 346 25.21 -29.85 3.23
N ASN A 347 25.35 -30.27 4.49
CA ASN A 347 25.27 -31.69 4.87
C ASN A 347 23.90 -32.16 5.41
N LYS A 348 23.02 -31.28 5.90
CA LYS A 348 21.75 -31.67 6.56
C LYS A 348 20.46 -31.11 5.95
N LEU A 349 20.48 -29.93 5.32
CA LEU A 349 19.28 -29.24 4.82
C LEU A 349 19.33 -28.94 3.31
N SER A 350 20.45 -29.23 2.64
CA SER A 350 20.60 -28.89 1.24
C SER A 350 19.82 -29.86 0.33
N PRO A 351 19.09 -29.35 -0.69
CA PRO A 351 18.53 -30.19 -1.72
C PRO A 351 19.66 -30.88 -2.49
N THR A 352 19.34 -31.97 -3.21
CA THR A 352 20.34 -32.71 -3.99
C THR A 352 21.18 -31.75 -4.86
N PRO A 353 22.49 -32.00 -5.06
CA PRO A 353 23.36 -31.11 -5.81
C PRO A 353 22.81 -30.75 -7.20
N LYS A 354 22.09 -31.68 -7.85
CA LYS A 354 21.40 -31.44 -9.13
C LYS A 354 20.32 -30.36 -9.02
N LEU A 355 19.45 -30.43 -8.02
CA LEU A 355 18.38 -29.44 -7.80
C LEU A 355 18.93 -28.07 -7.42
N PHE A 356 19.98 -28.03 -6.59
CA PHE A 356 20.66 -26.78 -6.27
C PHE A 356 21.25 -26.12 -7.52
N ASN A 357 21.96 -26.88 -8.36
CA ASN A 357 22.53 -26.36 -9.61
C ASN A 357 21.46 -25.91 -10.60
N LEU A 358 20.34 -26.63 -10.67
CA LEU A 358 19.17 -26.21 -11.46
C LEU A 358 18.65 -24.85 -10.95
N ALA A 359 18.51 -24.68 -9.64
CA ALA A 359 18.09 -23.42 -9.04
C ALA A 359 19.06 -22.27 -9.35
N GLN A 360 20.37 -22.51 -9.22
CA GLN A 360 21.41 -21.53 -9.58
C GLN A 360 21.43 -21.17 -11.06
N LYS A 361 21.02 -22.08 -11.94
CA LYS A 361 20.89 -21.78 -13.38
C LYS A 361 19.64 -20.95 -13.70
N TRP A 362 18.49 -21.32 -13.13
CA TRP A 362 17.20 -20.76 -13.53
C TRP A 362 16.78 -19.51 -12.77
N HIS A 363 17.28 -19.28 -11.55
CA HIS A 363 16.84 -18.13 -10.74
C HIS A 363 17.05 -16.79 -11.44
N TYR A 364 18.12 -16.65 -12.24
CA TYR A 364 18.39 -15.40 -12.98
C TYR A 364 17.32 -15.14 -14.05
N VAL A 365 16.91 -16.19 -14.76
CA VAL A 365 15.88 -16.12 -15.81
C VAL A 365 14.54 -15.78 -15.18
N VAL A 366 14.13 -16.52 -14.15
CA VAL A 366 12.87 -16.28 -13.43
C VAL A 366 12.85 -14.89 -12.82
N PHE A 367 13.95 -14.45 -12.19
CA PHE A 367 14.05 -13.09 -11.65
C PHE A 367 13.85 -12.03 -12.73
N THR A 368 14.49 -12.20 -13.88
CA THR A 368 14.38 -11.26 -15.01
C THR A 368 12.96 -11.23 -15.58
N LEU A 369 12.29 -12.38 -15.67
CA LEU A 369 10.89 -12.46 -16.11
C LEU A 369 9.94 -11.74 -15.14
N ILE A 370 10.11 -11.95 -13.84
CA ILE A 370 9.34 -11.25 -12.80
C ILE A 370 9.54 -9.74 -12.95
N LEU A 371 10.79 -9.26 -12.98
CA LEU A 371 11.05 -7.81 -13.14
C LEU A 371 10.53 -7.26 -14.47
N SER A 372 10.52 -8.04 -15.54
CA SER A 372 9.97 -7.63 -16.84
C SER A 372 8.45 -7.49 -16.78
N ALA A 373 7.76 -8.45 -16.16
CA ALA A 373 6.31 -8.36 -15.93
C ALA A 373 5.98 -7.12 -15.08
N GLN A 374 6.80 -6.85 -14.05
CA GLN A 374 6.68 -5.64 -13.24
C GLN A 374 6.88 -4.38 -14.06
N LEU A 375 7.91 -4.30 -14.91
CA LEU A 375 8.15 -3.15 -15.79
C LEU A 375 6.94 -2.85 -16.66
N PHE A 376 6.41 -3.85 -17.37
CA PHE A 376 5.24 -3.66 -18.23
C PHE A 376 4.02 -3.23 -17.44
N GLY A 377 3.81 -3.79 -16.25
CA GLY A 377 2.78 -3.34 -15.33
C GLY A 377 2.96 -1.89 -14.88
N GLY A 378 4.19 -1.46 -14.59
CA GLY A 378 4.50 -0.08 -14.20
C GLY A 378 4.24 0.91 -15.33
N ILE A 379 4.72 0.61 -16.53
CA ILE A 379 4.44 1.42 -17.72
C ILE A 379 2.93 1.51 -17.96
N TYR A 380 2.22 0.37 -17.91
CA TYR A 380 0.78 0.33 -18.11
C TYR A 380 0.03 1.15 -17.05
N GLY A 381 0.35 0.96 -15.76
CA GLY A 381 -0.31 1.65 -14.67
C GLY A 381 -0.09 3.16 -14.73
N PHE A 382 1.16 3.57 -14.90
CA PHE A 382 1.53 4.98 -15.04
C PHE A 382 0.87 5.63 -16.25
N ALA A 383 0.96 5.01 -17.44
CA ALA A 383 0.38 5.57 -18.66
C ALA A 383 -1.15 5.62 -18.60
N ARG A 384 -1.79 4.60 -18.04
CA ARG A 384 -3.25 4.59 -17.87
C ARG A 384 -3.71 5.69 -16.94
N ASP A 385 -2.99 5.94 -15.86
CA ASP A 385 -3.30 7.03 -14.91
C ASP A 385 -3.08 8.42 -15.51
N LEU A 386 -2.14 8.55 -16.45
CA LEU A 386 -1.99 9.76 -17.26
C LEU A 386 -3.20 10.02 -18.17
N ILE A 387 -3.73 8.97 -18.79
CA ILE A 387 -4.79 9.08 -19.80
C ILE A 387 -6.19 9.10 -19.16
N ILE A 388 -6.41 8.31 -18.11
CA ILE A 388 -7.69 8.14 -17.45
C ILE A 388 -7.51 8.57 -15.99
N PRO A 389 -8.22 9.62 -15.52
CA PRO A 389 -8.10 10.04 -14.13
C PRO A 389 -8.47 8.89 -13.19
N PHE A 390 -7.68 8.70 -12.14
CA PHE A 390 -7.89 7.61 -11.19
C PHE A 390 -9.29 7.66 -10.53
N SER A 391 -9.70 8.87 -10.13
CA SER A 391 -11.01 9.24 -9.62
C SER A 391 -11.54 10.46 -10.36
N ALA A 392 -12.86 10.52 -10.61
CA ALA A 392 -13.50 11.71 -11.18
C ALA A 392 -13.71 12.84 -10.16
N SER A 393 -13.22 12.68 -8.92
CA SER A 393 -13.42 13.60 -7.80
C SER A 393 -12.90 15.01 -8.09
N ARG A 394 -11.70 15.12 -8.66
CA ARG A 394 -11.08 16.42 -9.00
C ARG A 394 -11.86 17.16 -10.08
N GLU A 395 -12.26 16.46 -11.15
CA GLU A 395 -13.07 17.05 -12.23
C GLU A 395 -14.44 17.49 -11.70
N THR A 396 -15.06 16.66 -10.86
CA THR A 396 -16.35 16.97 -10.21
C THR A 396 -16.24 18.19 -9.30
N ALA A 397 -15.17 18.28 -8.49
CA ALA A 397 -14.92 19.42 -7.61
C ALA A 397 -14.71 20.71 -8.41
N HIS A 398 -13.90 20.66 -9.48
CA HIS A 398 -13.71 21.82 -10.36
C HIS A 398 -15.01 22.27 -11.01
N TYR A 399 -15.87 21.34 -11.43
CA TYR A 399 -17.19 21.68 -11.97
C TYR A 399 -18.06 22.41 -10.94
N ILE A 400 -18.14 21.90 -9.71
CA ILE A 400 -18.90 22.53 -8.62
C ILE A 400 -18.37 23.94 -8.35
N GLN A 401 -17.04 24.10 -8.27
CA GLN A 401 -16.41 25.39 -8.04
C GLN A 401 -16.64 26.39 -9.18
N HIS A 402 -16.48 25.95 -10.42
CA HIS A 402 -16.64 26.79 -11.61
C HIS A 402 -18.08 27.27 -11.81
N ASN A 403 -19.05 26.41 -11.49
CA ASN A 403 -20.48 26.74 -11.59
C ASN A 403 -21.03 27.39 -10.31
N GLN A 404 -20.17 27.81 -9.37
CA GLN A 404 -20.55 28.48 -8.13
C GLN A 404 -21.55 27.68 -7.27
N LEU A 405 -21.47 26.35 -7.33
CA LEU A 405 -22.32 25.45 -6.55
C LEU A 405 -21.71 25.17 -5.16
N ASN A 406 -20.69 25.91 -4.78
CA ASN A 406 -19.90 25.67 -3.58
C ASN A 406 -20.67 25.94 -2.30
N ASP A 407 -21.70 26.79 -2.30
CA ASP A 407 -22.44 27.20 -1.09
C ASP A 407 -23.71 26.39 -0.87
N GLU A 408 -24.07 25.56 -1.85
CA GLU A 408 -25.26 24.71 -1.80
C GLU A 408 -25.20 23.70 -0.66
N PHE A 409 -26.38 23.29 -0.18
CA PHE A 409 -26.47 22.17 0.74
C PHE A 409 -26.29 20.86 -0.02
N ILE A 410 -25.16 20.20 0.22
CA ILE A 410 -24.75 18.98 -0.47
C ILE A 410 -25.13 17.75 0.37
N ILE A 411 -25.95 16.88 -0.21
CA ILE A 411 -26.16 15.50 0.26
C ILE A 411 -25.33 14.59 -0.63
N ALA A 412 -24.45 13.79 -0.04
CA ALA A 412 -23.52 12.97 -0.81
C ALA A 412 -23.50 11.53 -0.31
N SER A 413 -23.71 10.56 -1.19
CA SER A 413 -23.71 9.12 -0.87
C SER A 413 -23.12 8.29 -2.01
N ARG A 414 -22.29 7.27 -1.78
CA ARG A 414 -21.86 6.71 -0.51
C ARG A 414 -20.76 7.51 0.19
N ASP A 415 -20.88 7.79 1.49
CA ASP A 415 -19.88 8.54 2.30
C ASP A 415 -18.40 8.19 2.02
N ALA A 416 -18.06 6.91 1.95
CA ALA A 416 -16.70 6.44 1.67
C ALA A 416 -16.16 6.92 0.32
N ASN A 417 -17.03 7.00 -0.70
CA ASN A 417 -16.69 7.49 -2.04
C ASN A 417 -16.68 9.02 -2.12
N MET A 418 -17.32 9.68 -1.16
CA MET A 418 -17.44 11.15 -1.10
C MET A 418 -16.27 11.80 -0.36
N ALA A 419 -15.49 11.03 0.40
CA ALA A 419 -14.25 11.51 1.02
C ALA A 419 -13.31 12.19 0.00
N ALA A 420 -13.16 11.63 -1.20
CA ALA A 420 -12.33 12.27 -2.22
C ALA A 420 -12.87 13.64 -2.64
N LEU A 421 -14.17 13.74 -2.87
CA LEU A 421 -14.82 14.99 -3.25
C LEU A 421 -14.80 16.03 -2.11
N SER A 422 -15.00 15.61 -0.87
CA SER A 422 -14.90 16.44 0.33
C SER A 422 -13.49 16.99 0.54
N GLY A 423 -12.47 16.19 0.20
CA GLY A 423 -11.07 16.59 0.22
C GLY A 423 -10.77 17.69 -0.78
N TYR A 424 -11.19 17.54 -2.04
CA TYR A 424 -10.98 18.56 -3.07
C TYR A 424 -11.79 19.85 -2.85
N LEU A 425 -13.02 19.74 -2.36
CA LEU A 425 -13.87 20.91 -2.06
C LEU A 425 -13.54 21.56 -0.70
N ASN A 426 -12.67 20.93 0.09
CA ASN A 426 -12.30 21.35 1.44
C ASN A 426 -13.49 21.66 2.37
N ARG A 427 -14.59 20.90 2.30
CA ARG A 427 -15.78 21.10 3.14
C ARG A 427 -16.50 19.80 3.48
N LYS A 428 -17.36 19.85 4.51
CA LYS A 428 -18.22 18.74 4.93
C LYS A 428 -19.51 18.67 4.08
N PHE A 429 -20.04 17.47 3.92
CA PHE A 429 -21.34 17.18 3.29
C PHE A 429 -22.26 16.46 4.27
N TYR A 430 -23.56 16.45 3.99
CA TYR A 430 -24.48 15.59 4.72
C TYR A 430 -24.38 14.17 4.17
N TYR A 431 -24.05 13.21 5.04
CA TYR A 431 -23.93 11.79 4.70
C TYR A 431 -25.14 11.01 5.21
N PRO A 432 -26.02 10.52 4.32
CA PRO A 432 -27.16 9.69 4.69
C PRO A 432 -26.81 8.44 5.52
N GLU A 433 -25.62 7.87 5.32
CA GLU A 433 -25.12 6.70 6.06
C GLU A 433 -24.92 6.97 7.56
N ARG A 434 -24.75 8.24 7.92
CA ARG A 434 -24.51 8.71 9.29
C ARG A 434 -25.57 9.70 9.78
N GLN A 435 -26.45 10.14 8.89
CA GLN A 435 -27.48 11.17 9.11
C GLN A 435 -26.93 12.48 9.71
N MET A 436 -25.70 12.85 9.35
CA MET A 436 -25.03 14.04 9.88
C MET A 436 -24.01 14.60 8.88
N MET A 437 -23.53 15.82 9.15
CA MET A 437 -22.44 16.43 8.40
C MET A 437 -21.11 15.70 8.68
N GLY A 438 -20.35 15.40 7.63
CA GLY A 438 -19.06 14.73 7.71
C GLY A 438 -18.20 14.96 6.46
N SER A 439 -16.96 14.49 6.52
CA SER A 439 -15.98 14.62 5.43
C SER A 439 -15.29 13.28 5.14
N PHE A 440 -14.90 12.56 6.18
CA PHE A 440 -14.31 11.23 6.12
C PHE A 440 -15.28 10.16 6.63
N THR A 441 -14.93 8.91 6.35
CA THR A 441 -15.73 7.74 6.74
C THR A 441 -15.02 6.96 7.84
N LEU A 442 -15.77 6.59 8.87
CA LEU A 442 -15.36 5.60 9.88
C LEU A 442 -16.39 4.46 9.90
N PHE A 443 -15.90 3.24 9.91
CA PHE A 443 -16.73 2.04 9.89
C PHE A 443 -17.02 1.56 11.32
N LYS A 444 -17.91 2.29 12.00
CA LYS A 444 -18.30 2.05 13.39
C LYS A 444 -19.81 1.94 13.56
N GLN A 445 -20.25 1.28 14.63
CA GLN A 445 -21.65 1.16 15.02
C GLN A 445 -22.35 2.54 14.96
N GLY A 446 -23.55 2.56 14.38
CA GLY A 446 -24.30 3.79 14.09
C GLY A 446 -24.19 4.26 12.63
N ARG A 447 -23.14 3.85 11.88
CA ARG A 447 -23.11 4.00 10.42
C ARG A 447 -23.84 2.85 9.75
N GLN A 448 -24.81 3.13 8.88
CA GLN A 448 -25.54 2.14 8.09
C GLN A 448 -25.33 2.41 6.59
N ASP A 449 -25.08 1.36 5.81
CA ASP A 449 -25.13 1.51 4.34
C ASP A 449 -26.59 1.77 3.94
N VAL A 450 -26.83 2.81 3.14
CA VAL A 450 -28.16 3.19 2.67
C VAL A 450 -28.31 2.96 1.17
N ASP A 451 -29.51 2.61 0.74
CA ASP A 451 -29.85 2.48 -0.67
C ASP A 451 -30.50 3.75 -1.23
N GLN A 452 -30.75 3.80 -2.55
CA GLN A 452 -31.32 4.97 -3.21
C GLN A 452 -32.70 5.38 -2.67
N PRO A 453 -33.65 4.44 -2.44
CA PRO A 453 -34.93 4.77 -1.80
C PRO A 453 -34.79 5.44 -0.43
N GLU A 454 -33.91 4.90 0.43
CA GLU A 454 -33.68 5.46 1.76
C GLU A 454 -33.00 6.83 1.70
N ILE A 455 -32.02 7.02 0.79
CA ILE A 455 -31.41 8.33 0.55
C ILE A 455 -32.48 9.36 0.19
N LEU A 456 -33.35 9.07 -0.77
CA LEU A 456 -34.40 10.01 -1.17
C LEU A 456 -35.45 10.22 -0.07
N ARG A 457 -35.74 9.21 0.76
CA ARG A 457 -36.60 9.38 1.94
C ARG A 457 -36.00 10.38 2.93
N GLN A 458 -34.70 10.28 3.21
CA GLN A 458 -34.00 11.22 4.09
C GLN A 458 -33.94 12.63 3.49
N VAL A 459 -33.70 12.75 2.17
CA VAL A 459 -33.77 14.02 1.44
C VAL A 459 -35.15 14.68 1.62
N HIS A 460 -36.24 13.94 1.43
CA HIS A 460 -37.59 14.44 1.66
C HIS A 460 -37.81 14.88 3.11
N ALA A 461 -37.36 14.09 4.09
CA ALA A 461 -37.49 14.42 5.51
C ALA A 461 -36.77 15.75 5.86
N LEU A 462 -35.60 16.01 5.26
CA LEU A 462 -34.86 17.27 5.45
C LEU A 462 -35.57 18.49 4.87
N PHE A 463 -36.32 18.33 3.76
CA PHE A 463 -37.19 19.41 3.28
C PHE A 463 -38.37 19.67 4.23
N GLN A 464 -38.91 18.64 4.88
CA GLN A 464 -40.04 18.80 5.80
C GLN A 464 -39.64 19.46 7.13
N SER A 465 -38.40 19.26 7.59
CA SER A 465 -37.92 19.88 8.82
C SER A 465 -37.61 21.38 8.70
N GLN A 466 -37.88 22.00 7.53
CA GLN A 466 -37.51 23.39 7.20
C GLN A 466 -36.01 23.70 7.39
N ALA A 467 -35.16 22.68 7.48
CA ALA A 467 -33.73 22.84 7.63
C ALA A 467 -33.05 23.34 6.34
N ILE A 468 -33.76 23.29 5.20
CA ILE A 468 -33.24 23.61 3.87
C ILE A 468 -34.33 24.36 3.09
N GLU A 469 -34.00 25.57 2.61
CA GLU A 469 -35.00 26.55 2.15
C GLU A 469 -35.61 26.25 0.77
N SER A 470 -34.91 25.60 -0.17
CA SER A 470 -35.48 25.43 -1.52
C SER A 470 -34.90 24.31 -2.39
N ARG A 471 -33.59 24.07 -2.36
CA ARG A 471 -32.93 23.08 -3.24
C ARG A 471 -31.77 22.36 -2.57
N ILE A 472 -31.52 21.14 -3.02
CA ILE A 472 -30.42 20.29 -2.54
C ILE A 472 -29.58 19.83 -3.74
N LEU A 473 -28.26 19.92 -3.60
CA LEU A 473 -27.34 19.28 -4.53
C LEU A 473 -27.08 17.84 -4.06
N LEU A 474 -27.73 16.88 -4.72
CA LEU A 474 -27.55 15.45 -4.45
C LEU A 474 -26.41 14.91 -5.31
N ILE A 475 -25.41 14.30 -4.67
CA ILE A 475 -24.25 13.70 -5.34
C ILE A 475 -24.21 12.22 -5.03
N LEU A 476 -24.26 11.40 -6.07
CA LEU A 476 -24.24 9.94 -5.96
C LEU A 476 -23.01 9.33 -6.61
N ASN A 477 -22.54 8.20 -6.10
CA ASN A 477 -21.49 7.40 -6.75
C ASN A 477 -22.03 6.36 -7.75
N LYS A 478 -23.35 6.32 -7.93
CA LYS A 478 -24.07 5.48 -8.90
C LYS A 478 -25.19 6.30 -9.54
N GLU A 479 -25.55 5.93 -10.76
CA GLU A 479 -26.68 6.52 -11.48
C GLU A 479 -27.98 6.23 -10.71
N LEU A 480 -28.85 7.25 -10.60
CA LEU A 480 -30.10 7.15 -9.88
C LEU A 480 -31.10 6.35 -10.72
N ASN A 481 -31.58 5.23 -10.19
CA ASN A 481 -32.53 4.35 -10.87
C ASN A 481 -33.90 4.34 -10.20
N PHE A 482 -34.11 5.21 -9.20
CA PHE A 482 -35.31 5.28 -8.40
C PHE A 482 -35.80 6.74 -8.40
N ASN A 483 -37.11 6.91 -8.58
CA ASN A 483 -37.74 8.23 -8.54
C ASN A 483 -38.83 8.23 -7.48
N ARG A 484 -39.16 9.41 -6.95
CA ARG A 484 -40.30 9.59 -6.05
C ARG A 484 -41.18 10.72 -6.56
N ASN A 485 -42.50 10.58 -6.40
CA ASN A 485 -43.46 11.57 -6.88
C ASN A 485 -43.50 12.85 -6.03
N ASP A 486 -42.95 12.81 -4.82
CA ASP A 486 -42.91 13.90 -3.84
C ASP A 486 -41.61 14.75 -3.92
N LEU A 487 -40.75 14.46 -4.89
CA LEU A 487 -39.50 15.16 -5.16
C LEU A 487 -39.36 15.42 -6.66
N ASN A 488 -38.97 16.64 -7.02
CA ASN A 488 -38.55 16.96 -8.37
C ASN A 488 -37.04 16.78 -8.48
N ILE A 489 -36.60 15.74 -9.21
CA ILE A 489 -35.19 15.36 -9.35
C ILE A 489 -34.74 15.62 -10.78
N VAL A 490 -33.79 16.54 -10.95
CA VAL A 490 -33.27 16.95 -12.26
C VAL A 490 -31.78 16.62 -12.36
N PRO A 491 -31.35 15.78 -13.32
CA PRO A 491 -29.93 15.50 -13.52
C PRO A 491 -29.18 16.76 -13.99
N ILE A 492 -28.02 17.01 -13.39
CA ILE A 492 -27.15 18.15 -13.71
C ILE A 492 -26.02 17.69 -14.63
N LYS A 493 -25.20 16.76 -14.14
CA LYS A 493 -23.99 16.30 -14.81
C LYS A 493 -23.57 14.93 -14.28
N SER A 494 -23.01 14.11 -15.16
CA SER A 494 -22.38 12.84 -14.80
C SER A 494 -20.91 12.82 -15.18
N PHE A 495 -20.06 12.46 -14.24
CA PHE A 495 -18.62 12.27 -14.41
C PHE A 495 -18.30 10.78 -14.45
N LYS A 496 -18.38 10.20 -15.65
CA LYS A 496 -18.24 8.75 -15.88
C LYS A 496 -16.79 8.34 -16.22
N ARG A 497 -15.91 9.30 -16.55
CA ARG A 497 -14.50 9.05 -16.88
C ARG A 497 -13.68 8.91 -15.60
N ALA A 498 -13.53 7.69 -15.10
CA ALA A 498 -12.65 7.35 -13.99
C ALA A 498 -12.09 5.94 -14.17
N TRP A 499 -10.83 5.70 -13.77
CA TRP A 499 -10.29 4.34 -13.72
C TRP A 499 -11.08 3.52 -12.70
N VAL A 500 -11.26 4.03 -11.49
CA VAL A 500 -11.99 3.34 -10.43
C VAL A 500 -13.49 3.56 -10.65
N ASP A 501 -14.22 2.50 -11.01
CA ASP A 501 -15.65 2.61 -11.36
C ASP A 501 -16.53 3.18 -10.24
N THR A 502 -16.18 2.90 -8.98
CA THR A 502 -16.89 3.43 -7.80
C THR A 502 -16.61 4.91 -7.52
N GLU A 503 -15.64 5.50 -8.21
CA GLU A 503 -15.23 6.91 -8.11
C GLU A 503 -15.75 7.75 -9.30
N ARG A 504 -16.95 7.38 -9.77
CA ARG A 504 -17.74 8.15 -10.73
C ARG A 504 -18.81 8.92 -9.97
N TYR A 505 -19.18 10.10 -10.43
CA TYR A 505 -20.08 10.99 -9.71
C TYR A 505 -21.26 11.42 -10.59
N TYR A 506 -22.44 11.47 -9.98
CA TYR A 506 -23.70 11.83 -10.64
C TYR A 506 -24.36 12.91 -9.79
N LEU A 507 -24.56 14.08 -10.38
CA LEU A 507 -25.09 15.26 -9.70
C LEU A 507 -26.53 15.50 -10.13
N TYR A 508 -27.39 15.77 -9.14
CA TYR A 508 -28.81 16.04 -9.33
C TYR A 508 -29.22 17.25 -8.51
N TRP A 509 -30.10 18.07 -9.06
CA TRP A 509 -30.92 18.97 -8.27
C TRP A 509 -32.10 18.20 -7.72
N VAL A 510 -32.35 18.36 -6.43
CA VAL A 510 -33.57 17.86 -5.80
C VAL A 510 -34.30 19.02 -5.18
N ASN A 511 -35.57 19.16 -5.53
CA ASN A 511 -36.49 20.16 -4.98
C ASN A 511 -37.75 19.45 -4.45
N LYS A 512 -38.44 20.05 -3.49
CA LYS A 512 -39.79 19.61 -3.14
C LYS A 512 -40.73 19.88 -4.32
N THR A 513 -41.55 18.91 -4.72
CA THR A 513 -42.67 19.20 -5.61
C THR A 513 -43.62 20.14 -4.89
N GLY A 514 -43.91 21.30 -5.48
CA GLY A 514 -44.92 22.20 -4.95
C GLY A 514 -46.26 21.47 -4.85
N ASN A 515 -46.98 21.69 -3.74
CA ASN A 515 -48.42 21.42 -3.73
C ASN A 515 -49.12 22.45 -4.60
#